data_AF-A0A0F3N407-F1
#
_entry.id   AF-A0A0F3N407-F1
#
_cell.length_a   1.000
_cell.length_b   1.000
_cell.length_c   1.000
_cell.angle_alpha   90.00
_cell.angle_beta   90.00
_cell.angle_gamma   90.00
#
_symmetry.space_group_name_H-M   'P 1'
#
loop_
_entity.id
_entity.type
_entity.pdbx_description
1 polymer ?
#
loop_
_entity_poly.entity_id
_entity_poly.type
_entity_poly.pdbx_seq_one_letter_code
_entity_poly.pdbx_strand_id
1 'polypeptide(L)'
;MLNFLNCCSGLQGWGKDLGLSQCNPEEKALALKRDKGQCHFVGTYCSERAPIFGTCLTKRSTYCCFNSKLARIVQEAGRAQLGLSFGVAQHPNCRGLTVEELQKIDFSKIDMSELFTDLFDKARDEMNKSFPKQFKIRCL
;
A
#
# COMPACT_ATOMS: atom_id res chain seq x y z
N MET A 1 9.36 -28.20 -7.61
CA MET A 1 9.16 -27.01 -6.76
C MET A 1 7.78 -26.45 -7.08
N LEU A 2 6.84 -26.46 -6.13
CA LEU A 2 5.53 -25.84 -6.32
C LEU A 2 5.73 -24.32 -6.31
N ASN A 3 5.65 -23.69 -7.48
CA ASN A 3 5.61 -22.23 -7.60
C ASN A 3 4.24 -21.77 -7.14
N PHE A 4 4.11 -21.42 -5.86
CA PHE A 4 2.90 -20.79 -5.35
C PHE A 4 2.85 -19.35 -5.87
N LEU A 5 1.93 -19.07 -6.80
CA LEU A 5 1.69 -17.74 -7.33
C LEU A 5 1.24 -16.80 -6.20
N ASN A 6 2.06 -15.81 -5.86
CA ASN A 6 1.76 -14.84 -4.81
C ASN A 6 1.29 -13.51 -5.43
N CYS A 7 -0.01 -13.42 -5.69
CA CYS A 7 -0.69 -12.21 -6.18
C CYS A 7 -0.79 -11.10 -5.12
N CYS A 8 -0.47 -11.41 -3.87
CA CYS A 8 -0.48 -10.50 -2.74
C CYS A 8 0.88 -9.83 -2.49
N SER A 9 1.89 -10.00 -3.34
CA SER A 9 3.18 -9.31 -3.22
C SER A 9 3.31 -8.27 -4.31
N GLY A 10 3.72 -7.05 -3.96
CA GLY A 10 4.22 -6.10 -4.96
C GLY A 10 5.49 -6.71 -5.53
N LEU A 11 5.42 -7.29 -6.73
CA LEU A 11 6.58 -7.89 -7.37
C LEU A 11 7.63 -6.81 -7.57
N GLN A 12 8.73 -6.92 -6.82
CA GLN A 12 9.86 -6.01 -6.89
C GLN A 12 10.79 -6.51 -8.01
N GLY A 13 10.94 -5.74 -9.08
CA GLY A 13 11.82 -6.07 -10.21
C GLY A 13 11.16 -5.98 -11.59
N TRP A 14 11.94 -6.29 -12.61
CA TRP A 14 11.63 -6.12 -14.04
C TRP A 14 10.53 -7.06 -14.61
N GLY A 15 9.96 -7.95 -13.79
CA GLY A 15 8.94 -8.94 -14.17
C GLY A 15 7.55 -8.71 -13.56
N LYS A 16 7.27 -7.50 -13.04
CA LYS A 16 6.04 -7.19 -12.29
C LYS A 16 4.75 -7.47 -13.07
N ASP A 17 4.70 -7.16 -14.36
CA ASP A 17 3.52 -7.41 -15.20
C ASP A 17 3.39 -8.90 -15.58
N LEU A 18 4.51 -9.59 -15.78
CA LEU A 18 4.52 -11.02 -16.10
C LEU A 18 4.08 -11.88 -14.91
N GLY A 19 4.49 -11.54 -13.69
CA GLY A 19 4.09 -12.30 -12.50
C GLY A 19 2.67 -12.00 -12.02
N LEU A 20 2.12 -10.82 -12.30
CA LEU A 20 0.71 -10.51 -12.03
C LEU A 20 -0.23 -10.99 -13.13
N SER A 21 0.25 -11.33 -14.33
CA SER A 21 -0.59 -11.73 -15.47
C SER A 21 -1.59 -12.84 -15.13
N GLN A 22 -1.16 -13.79 -14.30
CA GLN A 22 -1.90 -14.95 -13.81
C GLN A 22 -2.86 -14.63 -12.65
N CYS A 23 -2.81 -13.41 -12.09
CA CYS A 23 -3.69 -12.95 -11.01
C CYS A 23 -5.01 -12.41 -11.55
N ASN A 24 -6.05 -12.49 -10.74
CA ASN A 24 -7.35 -11.95 -11.14
C ASN A 24 -7.33 -10.40 -11.16
N PRO A 25 -8.31 -9.74 -11.81
CA PRO A 25 -8.33 -8.28 -11.92
C PRO A 25 -8.35 -7.54 -10.58
N GLU A 26 -8.99 -8.10 -9.56
CA GLU A 26 -9.10 -7.50 -8.23
C GLU A 26 -7.75 -7.52 -7.51
N GLU A 27 -7.02 -8.63 -7.59
CA GLU A 27 -5.67 -8.77 -7.07
C GLU A 27 -4.68 -7.85 -7.78
N LYS A 28 -4.81 -7.70 -9.11
CA LYS A 28 -4.03 -6.72 -9.88
C LYS A 28 -4.31 -5.29 -9.40
N ALA A 29 -5.58 -4.92 -9.24
CA ALA A 29 -5.96 -3.61 -8.75
C ALA A 29 -5.46 -3.35 -7.32
N LEU A 30 -5.53 -4.36 -6.45
CA LEU A 30 -4.97 -4.31 -5.11
C LEU A 30 -3.45 -4.13 -5.13
N ALA A 31 -2.73 -4.86 -5.98
CA ALA A 31 -1.29 -4.74 -6.14
C ALA A 31 -0.89 -3.31 -6.56
N LEU A 32 -1.63 -2.71 -7.52
CA LEU A 32 -1.41 -1.33 -7.95
C LEU A 32 -1.65 -0.31 -6.82
N LYS A 33 -2.71 -0.47 -6.02
CA LYS A 33 -2.96 0.43 -4.88
C LYS A 33 -1.90 0.29 -3.79
N ARG A 34 -1.41 -0.93 -3.55
CA ARG A 34 -0.32 -1.19 -2.59
C ARG A 34 1.00 -0.58 -3.05
N ASP A 35 1.32 -0.69 -4.33
CA ASP A 35 2.49 -0.06 -4.94
C ASP A 35 2.47 1.47 -4.80
N LYS A 36 1.28 2.07 -4.87
CA LYS A 36 1.05 3.50 -4.61
C LYS A 36 1.07 3.87 -3.12
N GLY A 37 1.29 2.91 -2.21
CA GLY A 37 1.26 3.11 -0.76
C GLY A 37 -0.11 3.54 -0.24
N GLN A 38 -1.21 3.11 -0.89
CA GLN A 38 -2.57 3.52 -0.54
C GLN A 38 -3.31 2.53 0.37
N CYS A 39 -2.67 1.41 0.74
CA CYS A 39 -3.30 0.34 1.49
C CYS A 39 -2.61 0.05 2.82
N HIS A 40 -3.40 -0.07 3.88
CA HIS A 40 -2.99 -0.58 5.19
C HIS A 40 -3.12 -2.10 5.23
N PHE A 41 -2.13 -2.83 5.75
CA PHE A 41 -2.21 -4.28 5.91
C PHE A 41 -2.92 -4.64 7.23
N VAL A 42 -4.00 -5.42 7.14
CA VAL A 42 -4.78 -5.83 8.31
C VAL A 42 -4.29 -7.17 8.87
N GLY A 43 -3.89 -8.09 8.00
CA GLY A 43 -3.39 -9.40 8.40
C GLY A 43 -3.55 -10.46 7.32
N THR A 44 -3.04 -11.67 7.60
CA THR A 44 -3.16 -12.84 6.71
C THR A 44 -3.89 -13.96 7.44
N TYR A 45 -4.79 -14.63 6.76
CA TYR A 45 -5.49 -15.81 7.28
C TYR A 45 -5.46 -16.96 6.28
N CYS A 46 -5.71 -18.17 6.78
CA CYS A 46 -5.86 -19.34 5.95
C CYS A 46 -7.31 -19.43 5.44
N SER A 47 -7.51 -19.25 4.14
CA SER A 47 -8.82 -19.33 3.50
C SER A 47 -9.22 -20.76 3.14
N GLU A 48 -8.24 -21.63 2.96
CA GLU A 48 -8.46 -23.02 2.59
C GLU A 48 -7.49 -23.93 3.35
N ARG A 49 -8.02 -24.94 4.02
CA ARG A 49 -7.25 -25.91 4.81
C ARG A 49 -7.46 -27.32 4.26
N ALA A 50 -6.41 -28.13 4.30
CA ALA A 50 -6.46 -29.54 3.96
C ALA A 50 -7.43 -30.26 4.93
N PRO A 51 -8.39 -31.06 4.42
CA PRO A 51 -9.43 -31.68 5.26
C PRO A 51 -8.88 -32.62 6.34
N ILE A 52 -7.76 -33.28 6.05
CA ILE A 52 -7.23 -34.38 6.88
C ILE A 52 -6.15 -33.87 7.86
N PHE A 53 -5.27 -32.98 7.40
CA PHE A 53 -4.12 -32.52 8.19
C PHE A 53 -4.26 -31.10 8.75
N GLY A 54 -5.32 -30.37 8.39
CA GLY A 54 -5.52 -28.98 8.79
C GLY A 54 -4.50 -27.98 8.21
N THR A 55 -3.53 -28.46 7.42
CA THR A 55 -2.49 -27.65 6.78
C THR A 55 -3.10 -26.58 5.89
N CYS A 56 -2.55 -25.36 5.93
CA CYS A 56 -3.05 -24.27 5.10
C CYS A 56 -2.66 -24.45 3.63
N LEU A 57 -3.65 -24.56 2.76
CA LEU A 57 -3.48 -24.67 1.30
C LEU A 57 -3.42 -23.29 0.64
N THR A 58 -4.24 -22.35 1.11
CA THR A 58 -4.30 -21.00 0.55
C THR A 58 -4.34 -19.97 1.67
N LYS A 59 -3.41 -19.02 1.60
CA LYS A 59 -3.36 -17.84 2.48
C LYS A 59 -3.96 -16.65 1.74
N ARG A 60 -4.83 -15.90 2.42
CA ARG A 60 -5.35 -14.61 1.95
C ARG A 60 -4.87 -13.50 2.86
N SER A 61 -4.38 -12.42 2.24
CA SER A 61 -3.92 -11.23 2.94
C SER A 61 -4.95 -10.12 2.73
N THR A 62 -5.37 -9.50 3.82
CA THR A 62 -6.43 -8.49 3.82
C THR A 62 -5.82 -7.11 4.01
N TYR A 63 -6.31 -6.16 3.21
CA TYR A 63 -5.84 -4.78 3.22
C TYR A 63 -7.02 -3.80 3.21
N CYS A 64 -6.88 -2.69 3.91
CA CYS A 64 -7.77 -1.53 3.79
C CYS A 64 -7.12 -0.50 2.87
N CYS A 65 -7.68 -0.32 1.67
CA CYS A 65 -7.16 0.60 0.67
C CYS A 65 -7.98 1.89 0.60
N PHE A 66 -7.29 3.02 0.57
CA PHE A 66 -7.88 4.36 0.53
C PHE A 66 -7.59 5.04 -0.82
N ASN A 67 -8.22 6.19 -1.07
CA ASN A 67 -8.10 6.90 -2.34
C ASN A 67 -6.72 7.56 -2.55
N SER A 68 -5.94 7.73 -1.48
CA SER A 68 -4.60 8.31 -1.54
C SER A 68 -3.72 7.79 -0.40
N LYS A 69 -2.39 7.97 -0.55
CA LYS A 69 -1.42 7.68 0.50
C LYS A 69 -1.69 8.55 1.75
N LEU A 70 -1.99 9.83 1.56
CA LEU A 70 -2.41 10.73 2.65
C LEU A 70 -3.62 10.20 3.41
N ALA A 71 -4.65 9.72 2.71
CA ALA A 71 -5.85 9.19 3.35
C ALA A 71 -5.54 7.94 4.19
N ARG A 72 -4.62 7.07 3.74
CA ARG A 72 -4.12 5.94 4.54
C ARG A 72 -3.41 6.41 5.81
N ILE A 73 -2.48 7.36 5.69
CA ILE A 73 -1.71 7.90 6.83
C ILE A 73 -2.65 8.49 7.89
N VAL A 74 -3.61 9.32 7.46
CA VAL A 74 -4.62 9.91 8.36
C VAL A 74 -5.48 8.84 9.03
N GLN A 75 -5.86 7.80 8.30
CA GLN A 75 -6.61 6.68 8.86
C GLN A 75 -5.80 5.90 9.90
N GLU A 76 -4.54 5.59 9.63
CA GLU A 76 -3.67 4.86 10.56
C GLU A 76 -3.43 5.67 11.84
N ALA A 77 -2.98 6.92 11.69
CA ALA A 77 -2.69 7.77 12.84
C ALA A 77 -3.96 8.16 13.60
N GLY A 78 -5.04 8.49 12.89
CA GLY A 78 -6.31 8.86 13.48
C GLY A 78 -6.93 7.74 14.30
N ARG A 79 -6.94 6.51 13.75
CA ARG A 79 -7.45 5.35 14.48
C ARG A 79 -6.60 5.03 15.71
N ALA A 80 -5.27 5.19 15.63
CA ALA A 80 -4.39 5.02 16.78
C ALA A 80 -4.73 6.00 17.92
N GLN A 81 -4.98 7.28 17.60
CA GLN A 81 -5.38 8.29 18.59
C GLN A 81 -6.77 8.04 19.19
N LEU A 82 -7.71 7.53 18.37
CA LEU A 82 -9.09 7.28 18.78
C LEU A 82 -9.32 5.89 19.41
N GLY A 83 -8.29 5.04 19.48
CA GLY A 83 -8.42 3.66 19.96
C GLY A 83 -9.26 2.77 19.04
N LEU A 84 -9.34 3.09 17.75
CA LEU A 84 -10.09 2.32 16.76
C LEU A 84 -9.20 1.25 16.12
N SER A 85 -9.76 0.06 15.89
CA SER A 85 -9.05 -1.03 15.21
C SER A 85 -9.46 -1.15 13.74
N PHE A 86 -8.53 -1.65 12.92
CA PHE A 86 -8.82 -2.15 11.56
C PHE A 86 -9.46 -3.55 11.55
N GLY A 87 -9.74 -4.13 12.72
CA GLY A 87 -10.29 -5.48 12.84
C GLY A 87 -9.23 -6.55 12.61
N VAL A 88 -9.69 -7.74 12.21
CA VAL A 88 -8.81 -8.87 11.87
C VAL A 88 -8.95 -9.20 10.38
N ALA A 89 -8.01 -9.98 9.83
CA ALA A 89 -7.98 -10.25 8.41
C ALA A 89 -9.28 -10.86 7.84
N GLN A 90 -10.01 -11.66 8.63
CA GLN A 90 -11.31 -12.24 8.22
C GLN A 90 -12.48 -11.25 8.36
N HIS A 91 -12.36 -10.27 9.25
CA HIS A 91 -13.39 -9.27 9.55
C HIS A 91 -12.74 -7.88 9.65
N PRO A 92 -12.27 -7.34 8.51
CA PRO A 92 -11.62 -6.05 8.48
C PRO A 92 -12.64 -4.92 8.67
N ASN A 93 -12.20 -3.84 9.30
CA ASN A 93 -12.94 -2.60 9.45
C ASN A 93 -12.23 -1.48 8.68
N CYS A 94 -12.57 -1.35 7.40
CA CYS A 94 -11.97 -0.37 6.49
C CYS A 94 -12.77 0.93 6.35
N ARG A 95 -13.73 1.21 7.25
CA ARG A 95 -14.58 2.41 7.13
C ARG A 95 -13.77 3.70 7.21
N GLY A 96 -14.31 4.74 6.57
CA GLY A 96 -13.91 6.13 6.79
C GLY A 96 -14.01 6.55 8.25
N LEU A 97 -13.12 7.45 8.70
CA LEU A 97 -13.37 8.22 9.92
C LEU A 97 -14.56 9.16 9.67
N THR A 98 -15.44 9.30 10.66
CA THR A 98 -16.53 10.28 10.58
C THR A 98 -15.99 11.70 10.76
N VAL A 99 -16.83 12.71 10.51
CA VAL A 99 -16.43 14.11 10.69
C VAL A 99 -16.09 14.40 12.16
N GLU A 100 -16.88 13.85 13.08
CA GLU A 100 -16.72 14.00 14.53
C GLU A 100 -15.45 13.30 15.04
N GLU A 101 -15.08 12.18 14.42
CA GLU A 101 -13.82 11.49 14.71
C GLU A 101 -12.62 12.29 14.18
N LEU A 102 -12.72 12.84 12.96
CA LEU A 102 -11.69 13.68 12.36
C LEU A 102 -11.39 14.92 13.21
N GLN A 103 -12.42 15.55 13.77
CA GLN A 103 -12.26 16.73 14.64
C GLN A 103 -11.52 16.44 15.95
N LYS A 104 -11.50 15.18 16.40
CA LYS A 104 -10.82 14.76 17.63
C LYS A 104 -9.36 14.38 17.41
N ILE A 105 -8.91 14.31 16.15
CA ILE A 105 -7.55 13.94 15.80
C ILE A 105 -6.63 15.15 15.91
N ASP A 106 -5.53 14.95 16.60
CA ASP A 106 -4.42 15.90 16.64
C ASP A 106 -3.52 15.68 15.43
N PHE A 107 -3.75 16.48 14.37
CA PHE A 107 -2.98 16.43 13.13
C PHE A 107 -1.50 16.81 13.31
N SER A 108 -1.14 17.53 14.39
CA SER A 108 0.27 17.88 14.67
C SER A 108 1.12 16.67 15.06
N LYS A 109 0.47 15.58 15.49
CA LYS A 109 1.12 14.31 15.90
C LYS A 109 1.13 13.25 14.79
N ILE A 110 0.67 13.60 13.59
CA ILE A 110 0.69 12.69 12.45
C ILE A 110 2.03 12.85 11.73
N ASP A 111 2.79 11.76 11.64
CA ASP A 111 3.99 11.72 10.81
C ASP A 111 3.59 11.65 9.33
N MET A 112 3.83 12.74 8.61
CA MET A 112 3.58 12.85 7.17
C MET A 112 4.86 12.76 6.33
N SER A 113 6.00 12.41 6.94
CA SER A 113 7.29 12.31 6.23
C SER A 113 7.21 11.42 4.99
N GLU A 114 6.53 10.27 5.09
CA GLU A 114 6.31 9.36 3.96
C GLU A 114 5.61 10.03 2.78
N LEU A 115 4.63 10.91 3.04
CA LEU A 115 3.93 11.64 1.99
C LEU A 115 4.85 12.69 1.34
N PHE A 116 5.65 13.38 2.15
CA PHE A 116 6.56 14.40 1.66
C PHE A 116 7.72 13.84 0.86
N THR A 117 8.29 12.69 1.24
CA THR A 117 9.33 12.02 0.46
C THR A 117 8.86 11.76 -0.97
N ASP A 118 7.67 11.19 -1.15
CA ASP A 118 7.08 10.97 -2.48
C ASP A 118 6.89 12.27 -3.27
N LEU A 119 6.43 13.34 -2.61
CA LEU A 119 6.20 14.63 -3.25
C LEU A 119 7.52 15.27 -3.68
N PHE A 120 8.53 15.24 -2.82
CA PHE A 120 9.87 15.76 -3.13
C PHE A 120 10.56 14.97 -4.22
N ASP A 121 10.45 13.64 -4.22
CA ASP A 121 11.03 12.80 -5.27
C ASP A 121 10.37 13.09 -6.63
N LYS A 122 9.04 13.22 -6.66
CA LYS A 122 8.32 13.65 -7.88
C LYS A 122 8.72 15.05 -8.33
N ALA A 123 8.79 16.00 -7.42
CA ALA A 123 9.21 17.37 -7.73
C ALA A 123 10.65 17.40 -8.27
N ARG A 124 11.57 16.63 -7.68
CA ARG A 124 12.95 16.49 -8.14
C ARG A 124 13.00 15.90 -9.56
N ASP A 125 12.21 14.86 -9.83
CA ASP A 125 12.12 14.24 -11.15
C ASP A 125 11.58 15.20 -12.22
N GLU A 126 10.57 16.00 -11.87
CA GLU A 126 10.05 17.06 -12.74
C GLU A 126 11.10 18.15 -13.01
N MET A 127 11.81 18.61 -11.97
CA MET A 127 12.91 19.58 -12.12
C MET A 127 14.05 19.04 -12.99
N ASN A 128 14.40 17.75 -12.86
CA ASN A 128 15.42 17.09 -13.67
C ASN A 128 15.04 16.97 -15.15
N LYS A 129 13.74 16.90 -15.47
CA LYS A 129 13.25 16.92 -16.86
C LYS A 129 13.32 18.32 -17.47
N SER A 130 13.08 19.35 -16.66
CA SER A 130 13.02 20.74 -17.13
C SER A 130 14.40 21.42 -17.23
N PHE A 131 15.42 20.91 -16.53
CA PHE A 131 16.82 21.29 -16.72
C PHE A 131 17.57 20.22 -17.54
N PRO A 132 17.66 20.35 -18.88
CA PRO A 132 18.50 19.45 -19.66
C PRO A 132 19.95 19.56 -19.16
N LYS A 133 20.60 18.41 -18.90
CA LYS A 133 22.02 18.28 -18.52
C LYS A 133 22.99 18.71 -19.65
N GLN A 134 22.70 19.80 -20.37
CA GLN A 134 23.44 20.24 -21.55
C GLN A 134 24.26 21.51 -21.33
N PHE A 135 24.84 21.72 -20.16
CA PHE A 135 26.05 22.54 -20.11
C PHE A 135 27.26 21.66 -20.42
N LYS A 136 27.48 21.42 -21.73
CA LYS A 136 28.79 20.98 -22.23
C LYS A 136 29.75 22.15 -22.00
N ILE A 137 30.40 22.20 -20.84
CA ILE A 137 31.55 23.08 -20.63
C ILE A 137 32.66 22.54 -21.54
N ARG A 138 32.86 23.18 -22.69
CA ARG A 138 34.08 23.01 -23.47
C ARG A 138 35.15 23.83 -22.77
N CYS A 139 36.18 23.18 -22.24
CA CYS A 139 37.43 23.86 -21.99
C CYS A 139 37.97 24.36 -23.35
N LEU A 140 38.33 25.64 -23.42
CA LEU A 140 39.26 26.14 -24.43
C LEU A 140 40.65 25.55 -24.16
#